data_AF-A0A1Y6EG00-F1
#
_entry.id   AF-A0A1Y6EG00-F1
#
_cell.length_a   1.000
_cell.length_b   1.000
_cell.length_c   1.000
_cell.angle_alpha   90.00
_cell.angle_beta   90.00
_cell.angle_gamma   90.00
#
_symmetry.space_group_name_H-M   'P 1'
#
loop_
_entity.id
_entity.type
_entity.pdbx_description
1 polymer ?
#
loop_
_entity_poly.entity_id
_entity_poly.type
_entity_poly.pdbx_seq_one_letter_code
_entity_poly.pdbx_strand_id
1 'polypeptide(L)'
;MKAYNSYAGIALLFLSSGLVACSPEQSRAPIKVEPVSLAKVCDFSQNLTEYAATPDDTRTLRLLNERWRTLVSDDLFLSEEAAQQSRKRLTVLNYQLAEESLQLLEQTTAIAAETFQKLEPLRQYSSGNMGSPRSVVRELNNRLQECCMAKLDANATALVREDKESVLYEVGEIAYYVQRDLGHLVQGELDFAEYRQQLAAATERFNSTEQPDYPPQDWAHCKRRK
;
A
#
# COMPACT_ATOMS: atom_id res chain seq x y z
N MET A 1 -24.34 45.36 59.90
CA MET A 1 -23.21 45.87 60.72
C MET A 1 -22.05 46.10 59.76
N LYS A 2 -21.74 47.38 59.48
CA LYS A 2 -20.46 48.06 59.83
C LYS A 2 -19.24 47.46 59.10
N ALA A 3 -18.35 48.17 58.42
CA ALA A 3 -18.15 49.60 58.15
C ALA A 3 -16.70 49.72 57.62
N TYR A 4 -16.52 50.47 56.53
CA TYR A 4 -15.35 51.33 56.20
C TYR A 4 -13.92 50.75 56.16
N ASN A 5 -13.22 50.97 55.03
CA ASN A 5 -12.25 52.07 54.99
C ASN A 5 -11.92 52.52 53.55
N SER A 6 -12.15 53.82 53.35
CA SER A 6 -11.75 54.66 52.23
C SER A 6 -10.44 55.39 52.56
N TYR A 7 -9.56 55.59 51.58
CA TYR A 7 -8.69 56.76 51.39
C TYR A 7 -8.35 56.75 49.86
N ALA A 8 -8.85 57.65 49.00
CA ALA A 8 -8.47 59.06 48.82
C ALA A 8 -6.95 59.23 48.82
N GLY A 9 -6.23 59.70 47.80
CA GLY A 9 -6.53 60.34 46.52
C GLY A 9 -5.20 60.97 46.05
N ILE A 10 -5.11 61.35 44.76
CA ILE A 10 -4.43 62.55 44.22
C ILE A 10 -4.25 62.34 42.71
N ALA A 11 -4.81 63.29 41.98
CA ALA A 11 -4.77 63.41 40.54
C ALA A 11 -3.41 63.92 40.04
N LEU A 12 -3.06 63.55 38.80
CA LEU A 12 -2.28 64.44 37.94
C LEU A 12 -2.71 64.24 36.48
N LEU A 13 -3.35 65.30 35.99
CA LEU A 13 -3.65 65.57 34.59
C LEU A 13 -2.35 65.73 33.80
N PHE A 14 -2.22 65.01 32.68
CA PHE A 14 -1.46 65.49 31.53
C PHE A 14 -2.31 65.30 30.28
N LEU A 15 -2.94 66.41 29.88
CA LEU A 15 -3.41 66.65 28.52
C LEU A 15 -2.18 66.91 27.64
N SER A 16 -2.00 66.11 26.59
CA SER A 16 -1.27 66.55 25.41
C SER A 16 -1.84 65.90 24.17
N SER A 17 -2.56 66.73 23.43
CA SER A 17 -3.04 66.60 22.08
C SER A 17 -1.99 66.03 21.13
N GLY A 18 -2.39 65.04 20.34
CA GLY A 18 -1.58 64.45 19.28
C GLY A 18 -2.46 63.71 18.29
N LEU A 19 -3.24 64.46 17.50
CA LEU A 19 -3.82 63.99 16.24
C LEU A 19 -2.66 63.72 15.28
N VAL A 20 -2.24 62.46 15.15
CA VAL A 20 -1.49 61.98 14.01
C VAL A 20 -2.24 60.78 13.45
N ALA A 21 -2.83 61.02 12.27
CA ALA A 21 -3.40 59.99 11.44
C ALA A 21 -2.37 58.89 11.19
N CYS A 22 -2.70 57.66 11.58
CA CYS A 22 -2.05 56.47 11.07
C CYS A 22 -3.14 55.56 10.50
N SER A 23 -2.94 55.21 9.24
CA SER A 23 -3.86 54.51 8.34
C SER A 23 -4.59 53.33 8.99
N PRO A 24 -5.78 52.96 8.47
CA PRO A 24 -6.35 51.66 8.78
C PRO A 24 -5.34 50.60 8.36
N GLU A 25 -4.95 49.75 9.31
CA GLU A 25 -4.25 48.50 9.04
C GLU A 25 -5.06 47.76 7.98
N GLN A 26 -4.55 47.81 6.76
CA GLN A 26 -4.99 46.95 5.67
C GLN A 26 -4.70 45.54 6.16
N SER A 27 -5.74 44.89 6.69
CA SER A 27 -5.79 43.49 7.02
C SER A 27 -5.48 42.71 5.74
N ARG A 28 -4.19 42.59 5.40
CA ARG A 28 -3.69 41.63 4.44
C ARG A 28 -4.09 40.29 5.03
N ALA A 29 -5.02 39.61 4.36
CA ALA A 29 -5.31 38.23 4.65
C ALA A 29 -3.97 37.50 4.82
N PRO A 30 -3.76 36.75 5.93
CA PRO A 30 -2.52 36.05 6.14
C PRO A 30 -2.26 35.23 4.88
N ILE A 31 -1.15 35.50 4.20
CA ILE A 31 -0.69 34.66 3.10
C ILE A 31 -0.51 33.29 3.75
N LYS A 32 -1.45 32.37 3.50
CA LYS A 32 -1.30 30.96 3.88
C LYS A 32 -0.13 30.45 3.04
N VAL A 33 1.06 30.53 3.60
CA VAL A 33 2.22 29.83 3.06
C VAL A 33 1.99 28.36 3.40
N GLU A 34 1.53 27.58 2.43
CA GLU A 34 1.43 26.13 2.61
C GLU A 34 2.81 25.58 2.94
N PRO A 35 2.93 24.73 3.99
CA PRO A 35 4.20 24.15 4.38
C PRO A 35 4.76 23.27 3.26
N VAL A 36 6.07 23.39 3.00
CA VAL A 36 6.77 22.61 1.97
C VAL A 36 7.06 21.20 2.50
N SER A 37 6.76 20.18 1.69
CA SER A 37 7.01 18.78 2.02
C SER A 37 8.50 18.46 2.16
N LEU A 38 8.83 17.46 2.97
CA LEU A 38 10.20 16.97 3.11
C LEU A 38 10.72 16.42 1.77
N ALA A 39 12.03 16.54 1.54
CA ALA A 39 12.65 16.12 0.28
C ALA A 39 12.34 14.65 -0.07
N LYS A 40 12.34 13.74 0.91
CA LYS A 40 11.99 12.32 0.70
C LYS A 40 10.55 12.12 0.22
N VAL A 41 9.59 12.88 0.76
CA VAL A 41 8.19 12.82 0.34
C VAL A 41 8.03 13.37 -1.07
N CYS A 42 8.76 14.45 -1.40
CA CYS A 42 8.80 15.01 -2.74
C CYS A 42 9.41 14.07 -3.78
N ASP A 43 10.51 13.40 -3.45
CA ASP A 43 11.11 12.41 -4.33
C ASP A 43 10.15 11.23 -4.54
N PHE A 44 9.47 10.78 -3.48
CA PHE A 44 8.43 9.75 -3.60
C PHE A 44 7.25 10.21 -4.47
N SER A 45 6.72 11.41 -4.26
CA SER A 45 5.58 11.92 -5.02
C SER A 45 5.91 12.09 -6.50
N GLN A 46 7.14 12.53 -6.80
CA GLN A 46 7.64 12.64 -8.17
C GLN A 46 7.73 11.25 -8.83
N ASN A 47 8.40 10.29 -8.18
CA ASN A 47 8.52 8.93 -8.72
C ASN A 47 7.15 8.26 -8.93
N LEU A 48 6.21 8.47 -8.00
CA LEU A 48 4.84 7.95 -8.12
C LEU A 48 4.08 8.58 -9.30
N THR A 49 4.29 9.88 -9.52
CA THR A 49 3.66 10.60 -10.64
C THR A 49 4.25 10.17 -11.98
N GLU A 50 5.57 10.03 -12.06
CA GLU A 50 6.27 9.55 -13.26
C GLU A 50 5.83 8.12 -13.60
N TYR A 51 5.80 7.23 -12.61
CA TYR A 51 5.31 5.86 -12.79
C TYR A 51 3.86 5.83 -13.30
N ALA A 52 2.96 6.63 -12.72
CA ALA A 52 1.57 6.65 -13.14
C ALA A 52 1.35 7.22 -14.55
N ALA A 53 2.22 8.12 -15.00
CA ALA A 53 2.16 8.66 -16.36
C ALA A 53 2.63 7.64 -17.41
N THR A 54 3.55 6.75 -17.05
CA THR A 54 4.04 5.69 -17.93
C THR A 54 4.30 4.43 -17.12
N PRO A 55 3.24 3.66 -16.79
CA PRO A 55 3.40 2.42 -16.04
C PRO A 55 4.28 1.47 -16.85
N ASP A 56 5.42 1.09 -16.29
CA ASP A 56 6.42 0.27 -16.97
C ASP A 56 6.47 -1.15 -16.40
N ASP A 57 6.94 -1.32 -15.17
CA ASP A 57 7.09 -2.61 -14.50
C ASP A 57 6.47 -2.61 -13.09
N THR A 58 5.98 -3.77 -12.66
CA THR A 58 5.42 -3.94 -11.31
C THR A 58 6.50 -3.94 -10.23
N ARG A 59 7.79 -4.05 -10.60
CA ARG A 59 8.92 -3.98 -9.66
C ARG A 59 9.05 -2.58 -9.08
N THR A 60 8.93 -1.56 -9.91
CA THR A 60 8.97 -0.16 -9.51
C THR A 60 7.79 0.17 -8.61
N LEU A 61 6.60 -0.34 -8.92
CA LEU A 61 5.44 -0.20 -8.05
C LEU A 61 5.61 -0.87 -6.68
N ARG A 62 6.23 -2.05 -6.61
CA ARG A 62 6.59 -2.69 -5.33
C ARG A 62 7.52 -1.81 -4.50
N LEU A 63 8.55 -1.23 -5.13
CA LEU A 63 9.47 -0.30 -4.46
C LEU A 63 8.77 0.97 -3.98
N LEU A 64 7.79 1.49 -4.73
CA LEU A 64 7.00 2.64 -4.34
C LEU A 64 6.12 2.33 -3.11
N ASN A 65 5.50 1.15 -3.05
CA ASN A 65 4.76 0.69 -1.88
C ASN A 65 5.66 0.58 -0.63
N GLU A 66 6.86 0.01 -0.79
CA GLU A 66 7.84 -0.07 0.31
C GLU A 66 8.28 1.31 0.79
N ARG A 67 8.57 2.24 -0.13
CA ARG A 67 8.93 3.61 0.19
C ARG A 67 7.82 4.33 0.94
N TRP A 68 6.58 4.22 0.46
CA TRP A 68 5.42 4.79 1.17
C TRP A 68 5.31 4.25 2.60
N ARG A 69 5.48 2.93 2.79
CA ARG A 69 5.46 2.31 4.13
C ARG A 69 6.50 2.94 5.06
N THR A 70 7.73 3.11 4.57
CA THR A 70 8.79 3.75 5.37
C THR A 70 8.43 5.20 5.70
N LEU A 71 7.92 5.96 4.72
CA LEU A 71 7.53 7.36 4.93
C LEU A 71 6.39 7.51 5.96
N VAL A 72 5.41 6.62 5.95
CA VAL A 72 4.31 6.60 6.94
C VAL A 72 4.83 6.17 8.31
N SER A 73 5.62 5.10 8.38
CA SER A 73 6.16 4.60 9.65
C SER A 73 7.06 5.61 10.36
N ASP A 74 7.78 6.42 9.60
CA ASP A 74 8.68 7.47 10.10
C ASP A 74 7.94 8.81 10.33
N ASP A 75 6.62 8.87 10.14
CA ASP A 75 5.77 10.07 10.26
C ASP A 75 6.30 11.29 9.47
N LEU A 76 6.71 11.04 8.22
CA LEU A 76 7.38 12.04 7.39
C LEU A 76 6.44 12.86 6.51
N PHE A 77 5.15 12.52 6.46
CA PHE A 77 4.14 13.31 5.76
C PHE A 77 3.78 14.56 6.55
N LEU A 78 3.53 15.68 5.86
CA LEU A 78 3.15 16.93 6.52
C LEU A 78 1.77 16.88 7.19
N SER A 79 0.89 16.02 6.66
CA SER A 79 -0.47 15.85 7.14
C SER A 79 -0.93 14.43 6.85
N GLU A 80 -1.87 13.98 7.67
CA GLU A 80 -2.60 12.72 7.44
C GLU A 80 -3.28 12.71 6.06
N GLU A 81 -3.80 13.86 5.61
CA GLU A 81 -4.40 13.98 4.28
C GLU A 81 -3.38 13.67 3.16
N ALA A 82 -2.14 14.16 3.27
CA ALA A 82 -1.10 13.86 2.29
C ALA A 82 -0.75 12.35 2.25
N ALA A 83 -0.71 11.70 3.43
CA ALA A 83 -0.51 10.26 3.53
C ALA A 83 -1.67 9.49 2.89
N GLN A 84 -2.92 9.92 3.13
CA GLN A 84 -4.12 9.31 2.56
C GLN A 84 -4.21 9.48 1.04
N GLN A 85 -3.88 10.66 0.50
CA GLN A 85 -3.87 10.87 -0.95
C GLN A 85 -2.79 10.02 -1.64
N SER A 86 -1.62 9.90 -1.02
CA SER A 86 -0.58 8.96 -1.47
C SER A 86 -1.08 7.53 -1.49
N ARG A 87 -1.79 7.12 -0.42
CA ARG A 87 -2.34 5.78 -0.31
C ARG A 87 -3.36 5.50 -1.41
N LYS A 88 -4.31 6.41 -1.62
CA LYS A 88 -5.33 6.29 -2.70
C LYS A 88 -4.68 6.11 -4.07
N ARG A 89 -3.63 6.87 -4.36
CA ARG A 89 -2.87 6.73 -5.62
C ARG A 89 -2.22 5.35 -5.76
N LEU A 90 -1.57 4.87 -4.71
CA LEU A 90 -1.01 3.52 -4.70
C LEU A 90 -2.08 2.45 -4.84
N THR A 91 -3.23 2.59 -4.19
CA THR A 91 -4.36 1.65 -4.32
C THR A 91 -4.81 1.52 -5.78
N VAL A 92 -4.93 2.63 -6.53
CA VAL A 92 -5.27 2.57 -7.96
C VAL A 92 -4.20 1.80 -8.74
N LEU A 93 -2.92 2.07 -8.50
CA LEU A 93 -1.82 1.40 -9.19
C LEU A 93 -1.70 -0.08 -8.79
N ASN A 94 -2.05 -0.43 -7.54
CA ASN A 94 -1.96 -1.78 -7.00
C ASN A 94 -2.91 -2.78 -7.68
N TYR A 95 -3.89 -2.33 -8.47
CA TYR A 95 -4.62 -3.20 -9.40
C TYR A 95 -3.69 -3.91 -10.39
N GLN A 96 -2.58 -3.28 -10.79
CA GLN A 96 -1.57 -3.92 -11.65
C GLN A 96 -0.82 -5.04 -10.91
N LEU A 97 -0.55 -4.86 -9.60
CA LEU A 97 0.04 -5.93 -8.78
C LEU A 97 -0.94 -7.09 -8.58
N ALA A 98 -2.23 -6.80 -8.39
CA ALA A 98 -3.26 -7.81 -8.26
C ALA A 98 -3.43 -8.62 -9.55
N GLU A 99 -3.47 -7.95 -10.71
CA GLU A 99 -3.51 -8.62 -12.02
C GLU A 99 -2.29 -9.52 -12.25
N GLU A 100 -1.06 -9.02 -12.00
CA GLU A 100 0.15 -9.85 -12.08
C GLU A 100 0.06 -11.04 -11.11
N SER A 101 -0.44 -10.82 -9.89
CA SER A 101 -0.56 -11.87 -8.88
C SER A 101 -1.51 -12.98 -9.32
N LEU A 102 -2.67 -12.65 -9.90
CA LEU A 102 -3.62 -13.65 -10.43
C LEU A 102 -2.97 -14.50 -11.52
N GLN A 103 -2.25 -13.89 -12.46
CA GLN A 103 -1.53 -14.63 -13.51
C GLN A 103 -0.44 -15.55 -12.94
N LEU A 104 0.31 -15.07 -11.95
CA LEU A 104 1.34 -15.87 -11.28
C LEU A 104 0.73 -17.00 -10.43
N LEU A 105 -0.43 -16.78 -9.80
CA LEU A 105 -1.18 -17.79 -9.05
C LEU A 105 -1.66 -18.92 -9.97
N GLU A 106 -2.17 -18.59 -11.15
CA GLU A 106 -2.53 -19.60 -12.15
C GLU A 106 -1.32 -20.43 -12.60
N GLN A 107 -0.19 -19.78 -12.88
CA GLN A 107 1.05 -20.45 -13.27
C GLN A 107 1.60 -21.38 -12.18
N THR A 108 1.66 -20.91 -10.93
CA THR A 108 2.12 -21.73 -9.80
C THR A 108 1.20 -22.93 -9.56
N THR A 109 -0.12 -22.73 -9.66
CA THR A 109 -1.11 -23.81 -9.53
C THR A 109 -0.96 -24.85 -10.64
N ALA A 110 -0.68 -24.42 -11.87
CA ALA A 110 -0.40 -25.33 -12.99
C ALA A 110 0.87 -26.17 -12.73
N ILE A 111 1.96 -25.53 -12.30
CA ILE A 111 3.22 -26.22 -11.94
C ILE A 111 2.99 -27.25 -10.82
N ALA A 112 2.20 -26.89 -9.81
CA ALA A 112 1.87 -27.80 -8.71
C ALA A 112 1.00 -28.98 -9.18
N ALA A 113 0.04 -28.74 -10.08
CA ALA A 113 -0.79 -29.80 -10.65
C ALA A 113 0.03 -30.80 -11.48
N GLU A 114 0.96 -30.32 -12.31
CA GLU A 114 1.91 -31.18 -13.02
C GLU A 114 2.76 -32.01 -12.06
N THR A 115 3.20 -31.39 -10.95
CA THR A 115 4.00 -32.08 -9.94
C THR A 115 3.18 -33.15 -9.22
N PHE A 116 1.93 -32.84 -8.86
CA PHE A 116 1.01 -33.80 -8.26
C PHE A 116 0.82 -35.02 -9.17
N GLN A 117 0.62 -34.82 -10.48
CA GLN A 117 0.50 -35.91 -11.46
C GLN A 117 1.77 -36.78 -11.54
N LYS A 118 2.96 -36.20 -11.34
CA LYS A 118 4.22 -36.97 -11.26
C LYS A 118 4.34 -37.77 -9.95
N LEU A 119 3.79 -37.27 -8.85
CA LEU A 119 3.86 -37.90 -7.53
C LEU A 119 2.82 -39.00 -7.32
N GLU A 120 1.64 -38.86 -7.89
CA GLU A 120 0.51 -39.77 -7.64
C GLU A 120 0.83 -41.24 -7.93
N PRO A 121 1.47 -41.59 -9.06
CA PRO A 121 1.86 -42.97 -9.34
C PRO A 121 2.95 -43.50 -8.41
N LEU A 122 3.68 -42.63 -7.69
CA LEU A 122 4.75 -43.01 -6.77
C LEU A 122 4.23 -43.24 -5.35
N ARG A 123 3.09 -42.64 -4.99
CA ARG A 123 2.43 -42.84 -3.68
C ARG A 123 2.00 -44.27 -3.44
N GLN A 124 1.53 -44.98 -4.46
CA GLN A 124 1.16 -46.40 -4.33
C GLN A 124 2.35 -47.30 -3.94
N TYR A 125 3.58 -46.84 -4.17
CA TYR A 125 4.81 -47.57 -3.82
C TYR A 125 5.47 -47.07 -2.52
N SER A 126 4.89 -46.06 -1.85
CA SER A 126 5.47 -45.44 -0.66
C SER A 126 5.02 -46.06 0.66
N SER A 127 4.53 -47.31 0.66
CA SER A 127 4.09 -48.03 1.86
C SER A 127 5.21 -48.09 2.91
N GLY A 128 5.09 -47.29 3.98
CA GLY A 128 6.00 -47.25 5.11
C GLY A 128 7.12 -46.21 4.96
N ASN A 129 6.86 -44.98 5.41
CA ASN A 129 7.86 -43.93 5.68
C ASN A 129 8.71 -43.38 4.53
N MET A 130 8.50 -43.78 3.27
CA MET A 130 9.13 -43.09 2.14
C MET A 130 8.28 -41.89 1.73
N GLY A 131 8.51 -40.73 2.35
CA GLY A 131 7.87 -39.47 1.94
C GLY A 131 8.07 -39.17 0.44
N SER A 132 7.32 -38.21 -0.11
CA SER A 132 7.40 -37.79 -1.51
C SER A 132 8.85 -37.70 -1.99
N PRO A 133 9.20 -38.26 -3.18
CA PRO A 133 10.57 -38.26 -3.68
C PRO A 133 11.18 -36.85 -3.59
N ARG A 134 12.22 -36.71 -2.76
CA ARG A 134 12.86 -35.41 -2.48
C ARG A 134 13.28 -34.68 -3.75
N SER A 135 13.63 -35.41 -4.81
CA SER A 135 13.96 -34.86 -6.13
C SER A 135 12.81 -34.11 -6.78
N VAL A 136 11.59 -34.66 -6.74
CA VAL A 136 10.38 -34.09 -7.36
C VAL A 136 9.92 -32.85 -6.58
N VAL A 137 9.94 -32.90 -5.25
CA VAL A 137 9.62 -31.75 -4.39
C VAL A 137 10.65 -30.62 -4.56
N ARG A 138 11.93 -30.96 -4.71
CA ARG A 138 12.99 -29.97 -4.98
C ARG A 138 12.83 -29.35 -6.37
N GLU A 139 12.50 -30.14 -7.39
CA GLU A 139 12.21 -29.64 -8.74
C GLU A 139 11.02 -28.65 -8.72
N LEU A 140 9.94 -29.00 -8.02
CA LEU A 140 8.80 -28.11 -7.81
C LEU A 140 9.25 -26.78 -7.19
N ASN A 141 9.95 -26.81 -6.06
CA ASN A 141 10.40 -25.60 -5.38
C ASN A 141 11.28 -24.74 -6.30
N ASN A 142 12.18 -25.34 -7.06
CA ASN A 142 13.02 -24.61 -8.01
C ASN A 142 12.17 -23.94 -9.10
N ARG A 143 11.23 -24.67 -9.72
CA ARG A 143 10.33 -24.12 -10.76
C ARG A 143 9.47 -22.98 -10.22
N LEU A 144 8.95 -23.12 -9.00
CA LEU A 144 8.14 -22.09 -8.36
C LEU A 144 8.97 -20.83 -8.05
N GLN A 145 10.20 -21.00 -7.54
CA GLN A 145 11.11 -19.89 -7.26
C GLN A 145 11.59 -19.17 -8.53
N GLU A 146 11.88 -19.92 -9.60
CA GLU A 146 12.31 -19.36 -10.89
C GLU A 146 11.18 -18.60 -11.60
N CYS A 147 9.94 -19.09 -11.49
CA CYS A 147 8.81 -18.45 -12.16
C CYS A 147 8.24 -17.28 -11.37
N CYS A 148 7.82 -17.52 -10.13
CA CYS A 148 6.72 -16.72 -9.60
C CYS A 148 6.80 -16.36 -8.12
N MET A 149 7.42 -17.19 -7.25
CA MET A 149 7.28 -17.04 -5.78
C MET A 149 7.77 -15.70 -5.25
N ALA A 150 8.99 -15.29 -5.61
CA ALA A 150 9.54 -14.02 -5.12
C ALA A 150 8.67 -12.81 -5.53
N LYS A 151 8.03 -12.87 -6.70
CA LYS A 151 7.12 -11.83 -7.18
C LYS A 151 5.80 -11.86 -6.43
N LEU A 152 5.24 -13.04 -6.21
CA LEU A 152 4.00 -13.25 -5.44
C LEU A 152 4.15 -12.74 -4.01
N ASP A 153 5.24 -13.07 -3.32
CA ASP A 153 5.48 -12.63 -1.93
C ASP A 153 5.56 -11.09 -1.82
N ALA A 154 6.26 -10.46 -2.76
CA ALA A 154 6.39 -9.01 -2.82
C ALA A 154 5.05 -8.32 -3.14
N ASN A 155 4.28 -8.88 -4.08
CA ASN A 155 2.95 -8.35 -4.42
C ASN A 155 1.97 -8.52 -3.25
N ALA A 156 1.94 -9.71 -2.63
CA ALA A 156 1.11 -10.01 -1.47
C ALA A 156 1.34 -8.99 -0.35
N THR A 157 2.59 -8.66 -0.04
CA THR A 157 2.94 -7.68 1.01
C THR A 157 2.35 -6.29 0.76
N ALA A 158 2.24 -5.86 -0.49
CA ALA A 158 1.59 -4.60 -0.86
C ALA A 158 0.06 -4.71 -0.76
N LEU A 159 -0.49 -5.81 -1.27
CA LEU A 159 -1.93 -6.03 -1.40
C LEU A 159 -2.66 -6.30 -0.08
N VAL A 160 -2.07 -7.05 0.86
CA VAL A 160 -2.67 -7.34 2.18
C VAL A 160 -2.78 -6.12 3.11
N ARG A 161 -2.33 -4.95 2.66
CA ARG A 161 -2.48 -3.67 3.36
C ARG A 161 -3.64 -2.85 2.85
N GLU A 162 -4.26 -3.26 1.75
CA GLU A 162 -5.50 -2.64 1.26
C GLU A 162 -6.64 -2.92 2.24
N ASP A 163 -7.78 -2.30 2.01
CA ASP A 163 -8.98 -2.55 2.82
C ASP A 163 -9.31 -4.05 2.80
N LYS A 164 -9.60 -4.64 3.96
CA LYS A 164 -9.89 -6.07 4.11
C LYS A 164 -11.08 -6.52 3.27
N GLU A 165 -12.01 -5.61 2.99
CA GLU A 165 -13.17 -5.87 2.16
C GLU A 165 -12.90 -5.67 0.66
N SER A 166 -11.72 -5.16 0.29
CA SER A 166 -11.34 -4.93 -1.10
C SER A 166 -10.88 -6.21 -1.79
N VAL A 167 -11.13 -6.28 -3.10
CA VAL A 167 -10.63 -7.38 -3.94
C VAL A 167 -9.11 -7.44 -3.98
N LEU A 168 -8.43 -6.30 -3.79
CA LEU A 168 -6.97 -6.27 -3.73
C LEU A 168 -6.45 -7.05 -2.52
N TYR A 169 -7.07 -6.86 -1.35
CA TYR A 169 -6.71 -7.60 -0.14
C TYR A 169 -6.94 -9.10 -0.33
N GLU A 170 -8.07 -9.49 -0.92
CA GLU A 170 -8.38 -10.89 -1.21
C GLU A 170 -7.30 -11.55 -2.08
N VAL A 171 -6.95 -10.93 -3.21
CA VAL A 171 -5.87 -11.43 -4.09
C VAL A 171 -4.54 -11.48 -3.32
N GLY A 172 -4.26 -10.46 -2.52
CA GLY A 172 -3.09 -10.42 -1.65
C GLY A 172 -3.04 -11.56 -0.65
N GLU A 173 -4.17 -11.94 -0.05
CA GLU A 173 -4.28 -13.03 0.92
C GLU A 173 -4.04 -14.39 0.26
N ILE A 174 -4.62 -14.64 -0.91
CA ILE A 174 -4.36 -15.86 -1.69
C ILE A 174 -2.87 -15.94 -2.04
N ALA A 175 -2.29 -14.86 -2.55
CA ALA A 175 -0.86 -14.78 -2.86
C ALA A 175 0.03 -14.98 -1.61
N TYR A 176 -0.38 -14.46 -0.45
CA TYR A 176 0.36 -14.61 0.81
C TYR A 176 0.42 -16.07 1.29
N TYR A 177 -0.67 -16.82 1.13
CA TYR A 177 -0.75 -18.21 1.58
C TYR A 177 -0.39 -19.25 0.52
N VAL A 178 -0.15 -18.84 -0.73
CA VAL A 178 0.08 -19.74 -1.87
C VAL A 178 1.13 -20.81 -1.56
N GLN A 179 2.27 -20.48 -0.94
CA GLN A 179 3.32 -21.47 -0.68
C GLN A 179 2.83 -22.61 0.22
N ARG A 180 2.04 -22.28 1.25
CA ARG A 180 1.42 -23.26 2.14
C ARG A 180 0.44 -24.12 1.35
N ASP A 181 -0.43 -23.48 0.59
CA ASP A 181 -1.53 -24.14 -0.11
C ASP A 181 -1.02 -25.06 -1.25
N LEU A 182 0.02 -24.66 -1.99
CA LEU A 182 0.70 -25.52 -2.96
C LEU A 182 1.30 -26.77 -2.29
N GLY A 183 1.82 -26.64 -1.07
CA GLY A 183 2.29 -27.77 -0.28
C GLY A 183 1.18 -28.77 0.00
N HIS A 184 0.03 -28.29 0.48
CA HIS A 184 -1.14 -29.12 0.76
C HIS A 184 -1.75 -29.74 -0.51
N LEU A 185 -1.82 -28.99 -1.61
CA LEU A 185 -2.27 -29.48 -2.91
C LEU A 185 -1.41 -30.65 -3.40
N VAL A 186 -0.08 -30.48 -3.36
CA VAL A 186 0.87 -31.51 -3.77
C VAL A 186 0.81 -32.72 -2.84
N GLN A 187 0.47 -32.52 -1.57
CA GLN A 187 0.25 -33.59 -0.58
C GLN A 187 -1.13 -34.27 -0.69
N GLY A 188 -2.05 -33.74 -1.51
CA GLY A 188 -3.41 -34.26 -1.64
C GLY A 188 -4.31 -33.91 -0.44
N GLU A 189 -3.90 -32.94 0.37
CA GLU A 189 -4.65 -32.43 1.52
C GLU A 189 -5.62 -31.31 1.13
N LEU A 190 -5.37 -30.66 -0.01
CA LEU A 190 -6.29 -29.76 -0.70
C LEU A 190 -6.61 -30.31 -2.08
N ASP A 191 -7.81 -30.01 -2.57
CA ASP A 191 -8.26 -30.37 -3.91
C ASP A 191 -7.93 -29.27 -4.93
N PHE A 192 -7.38 -29.68 -6.08
CA PHE A 192 -7.01 -28.74 -7.15
C PHE A 192 -8.22 -28.09 -7.82
N ALA A 193 -9.36 -28.77 -7.92
CA ALA A 193 -10.56 -28.21 -8.53
C ALA A 193 -11.16 -27.15 -7.61
N GLU A 194 -11.26 -27.41 -6.31
CA GLU A 194 -11.70 -26.43 -5.31
C GLU A 194 -10.78 -25.20 -5.29
N TYR A 195 -9.46 -25.40 -5.26
CA TYR A 195 -8.50 -24.29 -5.26
C TYR A 195 -8.59 -23.45 -6.54
N ARG A 196 -8.77 -24.09 -7.71
CA ARG A 196 -9.00 -23.37 -8.98
C ARG A 196 -10.33 -22.61 -9.00
N GLN A 197 -11.37 -23.13 -8.37
CA GLN A 197 -12.64 -22.42 -8.23
C GLN A 197 -12.47 -21.16 -7.37
N GLN A 198 -11.72 -21.25 -6.27
CA GLN A 198 -11.41 -20.08 -5.43
C GLN A 198 -10.65 -19.01 -6.22
N LEU A 199 -9.62 -19.41 -6.98
CA LEU A 199 -8.89 -18.50 -7.87
C LEU A 199 -9.79 -17.89 -8.94
N ALA A 200 -10.64 -18.69 -9.60
CA ALA A 200 -11.55 -18.19 -10.62
C ALA A 200 -12.56 -17.18 -10.04
N ALA A 201 -13.09 -17.44 -8.84
CA ALA A 201 -13.99 -16.53 -8.15
C ALA A 201 -13.31 -15.22 -7.75
N ALA A 202 -12.05 -15.26 -7.32
CA ALA A 202 -11.25 -14.07 -7.05
C ALA A 202 -11.00 -13.26 -8.33
N THR A 203 -10.62 -13.94 -9.43
CA THR A 203 -10.43 -13.32 -10.75
C THR A 203 -11.71 -12.69 -11.27
N GLU A 204 -12.85 -13.36 -11.14
CA GLU A 204 -14.16 -12.82 -11.55
C GLU A 204 -14.51 -11.56 -10.75
N ARG A 205 -14.35 -11.61 -9.43
CA ARG A 205 -14.57 -10.43 -8.57
C ARG A 205 -13.64 -9.28 -8.95
N PHE A 206 -12.36 -9.57 -9.20
CA PHE A 206 -11.38 -8.57 -9.63
C PHE A 206 -11.81 -7.89 -10.93
N ASN A 207 -12.18 -8.69 -11.94
CA ASN A 207 -12.62 -8.18 -13.24
C ASN A 207 -13.95 -7.42 -13.19
N SER A 208 -14.81 -7.74 -12.23
CA SER A 208 -16.10 -7.04 -12.02
C SER A 208 -15.99 -5.78 -11.15
N THR A 209 -14.87 -5.59 -10.45
CA THR A 209 -14.66 -4.46 -9.56
C THR A 209 -14.30 -3.22 -10.38
N GLU A 210 -15.07 -2.15 -10.23
CA GLU A 210 -14.74 -0.86 -10.82
C GLU A 210 -13.46 -0.31 -10.18
N GLN A 211 -12.46 -0.03 -11.02
CA GLN A 211 -11.21 0.55 -10.54
C GLN A 211 -11.45 2.00 -10.10
N PRO A 212 -10.91 2.43 -8.95
CA PRO A 212 -11.08 3.78 -8.48
C PRO A 212 -10.40 4.79 -9.42
N ASP A 213 -10.98 5.98 -9.52
CA ASP A 213 -10.38 7.09 -10.25
C ASP A 213 -9.01 7.48 -9.68
N TYR A 214 -8.10 7.87 -10.57
CA TYR A 214 -6.78 8.34 -10.16
C TYR A 214 -6.88 9.74 -9.51
N PRO A 215 -6.44 9.93 -8.25
CA PRO A 215 -6.60 11.20 -7.53
C PRO A 215 -5.85 12.39 -8.20
N PRO A 216 -6.12 13.65 -7.80
CA PRO A 216 -5.34 14.84 -8.18
C PRO A 216 -3.88 14.84 -7.68
N GLN A 217 -2.96 15.48 -8.41
CA GLN A 217 -1.48 15.38 -8.24
C GLN A 217 -0.88 16.31 -7.17
N ASP A 218 -1.68 17.22 -6.61
CA ASP A 218 -1.26 18.35 -5.80
C ASP A 218 -1.15 18.06 -4.30
N TRP A 219 -1.08 16.79 -3.89
CA TRP A 219 -0.99 16.40 -2.48
C TRP A 219 0.40 16.62 -1.84
N ALA A 220 1.46 16.75 -2.65
CA ALA A 220 2.82 17.01 -2.19
C ALA A 220 3.30 18.40 -2.64
N HIS A 221 3.43 19.33 -1.69
CA HIS A 221 3.91 20.69 -1.97
C HIS A 221 5.45 20.74 -2.00
N CYS A 222 6.02 20.58 -3.18
CA CYS A 222 7.46 20.48 -3.35
C CYS A 222 8.09 21.79 -3.84
N LYS A 223 9.25 22.15 -3.29
CA LYS A 223 10.06 23.24 -3.86
C LYS A 223 10.42 22.88 -5.29
N ARG A 224 10.15 23.78 -6.24
CA ARG A 224 10.63 23.62 -7.62
C ARG A 224 12.15 23.47 -7.58
N ARG A 225 12.67 22.35 -8.08
CA ARG A 225 14.10 22.21 -8.35
C ARG A 225 14.47 23.29 -9.38
N LYS A 226 15.40 24.18 -9.02
CA LYS A 226 15.97 25.16 -9.94
C LYS A 226 16.94 24.47 -10.89
#